data_AF-A0A269PTC5-F1
#
_entry.id   AF-A0A269PTC5-F1
#
_cell.length_a   1.000
_cell.length_b   1.000
_cell.length_c   1.000
_cell.angle_alpha   90.00
_cell.angle_beta   90.00
_cell.angle_gamma   90.00
#
_symmetry.space_group_name_H-M   'P 1'
#
loop_
_entity.id
_entity.type
_entity.pdbx_description
1 polymer ?
#
loop_
_entity_poly.entity_id
_entity_poly.type
_entity_poly.pdbx_seq_one_letter_code
_entity_poly.pdbx_strand_id
1 'polypeptide(L)'
;MLLDILGILIAFCSVMLMFSLVVTAFIQFLQNNLKWRTDHLKLGLTALANHINKMNNNWVSNDTLNTSLLDLMRPTIKANRRGLFYQLFRNYERGHINDEEIKAVFTNLHQQSSCNTKPDLNTLLEEVDRFFGRIETEMSSHFTRKTHFWSFIIAGFFVLLFQLDTFSVLNKVSQNKVYRDSLVNQAQQQIVKSNSQCSDLIQFTDIQSCLMSEQRNAALYGFTILPEGESHFYKIGETHNHKSIWQLLSFWMGMIISTIFISLGAPFWFNRIKTLVQLKDKLSKATVK
;
A
#
# COMPACT_ATOMS: atom_id res chain seq x y z
N MET A 1 33.92 2.43 15.78
CA MET A 1 33.77 3.08 14.46
C MET A 1 32.80 2.31 13.55
N LEU A 2 33.10 1.08 13.12
CA LEU A 2 32.22 0.36 12.19
C LEU A 2 30.85 -0.02 12.80
N LEU A 3 30.83 -0.48 14.06
CA LEU A 3 29.59 -0.74 14.82
C LEU A 3 28.77 0.54 15.05
N ASP A 4 29.42 1.70 15.19
CA ASP A 4 28.75 2.99 15.38
C ASP A 4 28.07 3.46 14.09
N ILE A 5 28.77 3.34 12.95
CA ILE A 5 28.20 3.63 11.61
C ILE A 5 26.98 2.75 11.37
N LEU A 6 27.06 1.47 11.72
CA LEU A 6 25.95 0.54 11.57
C LEU A 6 24.76 0.90 12.48
N GLY A 7 25.03 1.36 13.71
CA GLY A 7 24.01 1.90 14.60
C GLY A 7 23.32 3.16 14.04
N ILE A 8 24.08 4.06 13.41
CA ILE A 8 23.53 5.26 12.74
C ILE A 8 22.63 4.85 11.58
N LEU A 9 23.06 3.91 10.74
CA LEU A 9 22.26 3.40 9.61
C LEU A 9 20.98 2.72 10.08
N ILE A 10 21.05 1.86 11.11
CA ILE A 10 19.86 1.19 11.67
C ILE A 10 18.86 2.22 12.20
N ALA A 11 19.34 3.22 12.94
CA ALA A 11 18.49 4.27 13.49
C ALA A 11 17.86 5.15 12.38
N PHE A 12 18.63 5.51 11.35
CA PHE A 12 18.11 6.20 10.18
C PHE A 12 17.02 5.39 9.47
N CYS A 13 17.29 4.10 9.20
CA CYS A 13 16.32 3.22 8.58
C CYS A 13 15.04 3.06 9.44
N SER A 14 15.17 3.06 10.77
CA SER A 14 14.01 2.99 11.67
C SER A 14 13.09 4.20 11.53
N VAL A 15 13.64 5.41 11.42
CA VAL A 15 12.84 6.62 11.15
C VAL A 15 12.14 6.53 9.79
N MET A 16 12.87 6.11 8.75
CA MET A 16 12.30 5.95 7.40
C MET A 16 11.20 4.89 7.35
N LEU A 17 11.38 3.77 8.07
CA LEU A 17 10.37 2.73 8.22
C LEU A 17 9.11 3.28 8.90
N MET A 18 9.25 4.11 9.94
CA MET A 18 8.08 4.69 10.62
C MET A 18 7.20 5.50 9.67
N PHE A 19 7.79 6.45 8.93
CA PHE A 19 7.03 7.27 7.99
C PHE A 19 6.48 6.44 6.84
N SER A 20 7.24 5.46 6.35
CA SER A 20 6.76 4.55 5.30
C SER A 20 5.55 3.73 5.75
N LEU A 21 5.49 3.32 7.03
CA LEU A 21 4.33 2.63 7.59
C LEU A 21 3.12 3.57 7.68
N VAL A 22 3.30 4.79 8.19
CA VAL A 22 2.21 5.80 8.24
C VAL A 22 1.64 6.08 6.85
N VAL A 23 2.49 6.32 5.86
CA VAL A 23 2.04 6.56 4.47
C VAL A 23 1.31 5.34 3.93
N THR A 24 1.82 4.13 4.19
CA THR A 24 1.15 2.92 3.70
C THR A 24 -0.20 2.68 4.38
N ALA A 25 -0.31 2.94 5.68
CA ALA A 25 -1.58 2.90 6.41
C ALA A 25 -2.61 3.84 5.79
N PHE A 26 -2.17 5.04 5.45
CA PHE A 26 -3.02 6.06 4.86
C PHE A 26 -3.45 5.68 3.45
N ILE A 27 -2.55 5.11 2.64
CA ILE A 27 -2.88 4.54 1.32
C ILE A 27 -3.91 3.42 1.47
N GLN A 28 -3.75 2.50 2.42
CA GLN A 28 -4.72 1.43 2.68
C GLN A 28 -6.09 1.99 3.09
N PHE A 29 -6.10 3.00 3.96
CA PHE A 29 -7.32 3.70 4.36
C PHE A 29 -8.02 4.34 3.16
N LEU A 30 -7.27 5.02 2.29
CA LEU A 30 -7.82 5.61 1.07
C LEU A 30 -8.34 4.54 0.10
N GLN A 31 -7.58 3.47 -0.13
CA GLN A 31 -8.01 2.37 -1.00
C GLN A 31 -9.34 1.76 -0.54
N ASN A 32 -9.52 1.60 0.77
CA ASN A 32 -10.75 1.09 1.35
C ASN A 32 -11.93 2.08 1.20
N ASN A 33 -11.70 3.37 1.44
CA ASN A 33 -12.77 4.38 1.40
C ASN A 33 -13.15 4.80 -0.02
N LEU A 34 -12.17 4.94 -0.92
CA LEU A 34 -12.41 5.34 -2.30
C LEU A 34 -12.88 4.19 -3.19
N LYS A 35 -13.03 2.98 -2.65
CA LYS A 35 -13.57 1.80 -3.34
C LYS A 35 -12.91 1.51 -4.70
N TRP A 36 -11.66 1.95 -4.90
CA TRP A 36 -11.00 1.86 -6.20
C TRP A 36 -11.01 0.44 -6.74
N ARG A 37 -10.76 -0.56 -5.89
CA ARG A 37 -10.76 -1.96 -6.29
C ARG A 37 -12.14 -2.42 -6.82
N THR A 38 -13.21 -2.04 -6.16
CA THR A 38 -14.59 -2.34 -6.56
C THR A 38 -14.95 -1.68 -7.88
N ASP A 39 -14.60 -0.40 -8.05
CA ASP A 39 -14.88 0.33 -9.29
C ASP A 39 -14.14 -0.29 -10.48
N HIS A 40 -12.90 -0.74 -10.29
CA HIS A 40 -12.13 -1.41 -11.35
C HIS A 40 -12.71 -2.79 -11.68
N LEU A 41 -13.15 -3.55 -10.67
CA LEU A 41 -13.81 -4.84 -10.90
C LEU A 41 -15.13 -4.68 -11.67
N LYS A 42 -15.95 -3.68 -11.30
CA LYS A 42 -17.18 -3.33 -12.00
C LYS A 42 -16.92 -3.04 -13.49
N LEU A 43 -15.89 -2.24 -13.78
CA LEU A 43 -15.48 -1.96 -15.16
C LEU A 43 -15.12 -3.25 -15.92
N GLY A 44 -14.44 -4.20 -15.27
CA GLY A 44 -14.02 -5.46 -15.90
C GLY A 44 -15.16 -6.41 -16.18
N LEU A 45 -16.08 -6.55 -15.22
CA LEU A 45 -17.28 -7.37 -15.40
C LEU A 45 -18.19 -6.81 -16.50
N THR A 46 -18.37 -5.49 -16.54
CA THR A 46 -19.15 -4.84 -17.61
C THR A 46 -18.46 -4.96 -18.98
N ALA A 47 -17.13 -4.88 -19.03
CA ALA A 47 -16.37 -5.12 -20.27
C ALA A 47 -16.51 -6.57 -20.74
N LEU A 48 -16.44 -7.54 -19.84
CA LEU A 48 -16.65 -8.96 -20.11
C LEU A 48 -18.07 -9.23 -20.63
N ALA A 49 -19.09 -8.68 -19.95
CA ALA A 49 -20.49 -8.77 -20.40
C ALA A 49 -20.65 -8.27 -21.84
N ASN A 50 -20.12 -7.08 -22.13
CA ASN A 50 -20.19 -6.46 -23.45
C ASN A 50 -19.43 -7.26 -24.52
N HIS A 51 -18.26 -7.83 -24.19
CA HIS A 51 -17.46 -8.66 -25.11
C HIS A 51 -18.20 -9.94 -25.50
N ILE A 52 -18.72 -10.67 -24.51
CA ILE A 52 -19.48 -11.90 -24.75
C ILE A 52 -20.78 -11.61 -25.49
N ASN A 53 -21.48 -10.51 -25.18
CA ASN A 53 -22.68 -10.12 -25.90
C ASN A 53 -22.41 -9.85 -27.39
N LYS A 54 -21.28 -9.23 -27.74
CA LYS A 54 -20.92 -8.92 -29.13
C LYS A 54 -20.58 -10.16 -29.97
N MET A 55 -20.04 -11.20 -29.37
CA MET A 55 -19.64 -12.43 -30.07
C MET A 55 -20.77 -13.45 -30.23
N ASN A 56 -21.98 -13.09 -29.81
CA ASN A 56 -23.08 -14.01 -29.63
C ASN A 56 -24.28 -13.67 -30.54
N ASN A 57 -24.95 -14.72 -31.03
CA ASN A 57 -26.29 -14.75 -31.64
C ASN A 57 -27.46 -14.31 -30.71
N ASN A 58 -27.26 -13.35 -29.80
CA ASN A 58 -28.29 -12.88 -28.85
C ASN A 58 -28.90 -13.97 -27.93
N TRP A 59 -28.15 -15.02 -27.57
CA TRP A 59 -28.65 -16.11 -26.70
C TRP A 59 -29.09 -15.62 -25.31
N VAL A 60 -28.53 -14.50 -24.82
CA VAL A 60 -28.93 -13.76 -23.61
C VAL A 60 -28.71 -12.27 -23.86
N SER A 61 -29.54 -11.41 -23.27
CA SER A 61 -29.42 -9.95 -23.40
C SER A 61 -28.21 -9.38 -22.65
N ASN A 62 -27.62 -8.30 -23.16
CA ASN A 62 -26.49 -7.63 -22.51
C ASN A 62 -26.81 -7.17 -21.09
N ASP A 63 -28.04 -6.69 -20.85
CA ASP A 63 -28.47 -6.24 -19.52
C ASP A 63 -28.54 -7.42 -18.54
N THR A 64 -29.04 -8.58 -18.97
CA THR A 64 -29.02 -9.81 -18.17
C THR A 64 -27.58 -10.23 -17.85
N LEU A 65 -26.68 -10.22 -18.84
CA LEU A 65 -25.26 -10.56 -18.62
C LEU A 65 -24.61 -9.63 -17.61
N ASN A 66 -24.77 -8.31 -17.81
CA ASN A 66 -24.18 -7.30 -16.95
C ASN A 66 -24.76 -7.39 -15.53
N THR A 67 -26.09 -7.51 -15.39
CA THR A 67 -26.72 -7.62 -14.07
C THR A 67 -26.32 -8.89 -13.34
N SER A 68 -26.28 -10.05 -14.00
CA SER A 68 -25.86 -11.31 -13.40
C SER A 68 -24.39 -11.29 -12.96
N LEU A 69 -23.49 -10.70 -13.75
CA LEU A 69 -22.09 -10.53 -13.36
C LEU A 69 -21.93 -9.52 -12.23
N LEU A 70 -22.64 -8.39 -12.27
CA LEU A 70 -22.60 -7.40 -11.19
C LEU A 70 -23.22 -7.91 -9.89
N ASP A 71 -24.15 -8.88 -9.95
CA ASP A 71 -24.73 -9.51 -8.75
C ASP A 71 -23.69 -10.33 -7.97
N LEU A 72 -22.64 -10.85 -8.63
CA LEU A 72 -21.50 -11.50 -7.95
C LEU A 72 -20.77 -10.57 -6.99
N MET A 73 -20.82 -9.25 -7.22
CA MET A 73 -20.21 -8.27 -6.31
C MET A 73 -21.06 -8.06 -5.05
N ARG A 74 -22.32 -8.52 -5.01
CA ARG A 74 -23.15 -8.35 -3.83
C ARG A 74 -22.76 -9.35 -2.74
N PRO A 75 -22.69 -8.92 -1.47
CA PRO A 75 -22.38 -9.82 -0.38
C PRO A 75 -23.52 -10.84 -0.19
N THR A 76 -23.15 -12.11 -0.03
CA THR A 76 -24.10 -13.20 0.27
C THR A 76 -24.69 -13.08 1.68
N ILE A 77 -23.98 -12.42 2.60
CA ILE A 77 -24.39 -12.19 3.99
C ILE A 77 -25.18 -10.89 4.07
N LYS A 78 -26.51 -11.00 4.20
CA LYS A 78 -27.38 -9.86 4.55
C LYS A 78 -27.32 -9.62 6.07
N ALA A 79 -26.58 -8.62 6.50
CA ALA A 79 -26.48 -8.28 7.91
C ALA A 79 -27.85 -7.83 8.47
N ASN A 80 -28.44 -8.62 9.36
CA ASN A 80 -29.65 -8.26 10.10
C ASN A 80 -29.27 -7.53 11.41
N ARG A 81 -28.91 -6.25 11.36
CA ARG A 81 -28.82 -5.39 12.56
C ARG A 81 -29.15 -3.93 12.26
N ARG A 82 -30.14 -3.40 13.00
CA ARG A 82 -30.55 -1.99 13.00
C ARG A 82 -29.53 -1.16 13.79
N GLY A 83 -28.76 -0.30 13.12
CA GLY A 83 -27.89 0.68 13.76
C GLY A 83 -27.40 1.74 12.77
N LEU A 84 -27.41 3.00 13.19
CA LEU A 84 -27.06 4.18 12.36
C LEU A 84 -25.66 4.06 11.74
N PHE A 85 -24.68 3.57 12.51
CA PHE A 85 -23.32 3.32 12.04
C PHE A 85 -23.22 2.21 10.98
N TYR A 86 -24.09 1.19 11.03
CA TYR A 86 -24.10 0.12 10.01
C TYR A 86 -24.70 0.58 8.67
N GLN A 87 -25.56 1.61 8.66
CA GLN A 87 -26.07 2.19 7.42
C GLN A 87 -25.07 3.10 6.70
N LEU A 88 -24.06 3.61 7.41
CA LEU A 88 -22.98 4.42 6.81
C LEU A 88 -21.96 3.55 6.05
N PHE A 89 -21.83 2.26 6.38
CA PHE A 89 -20.95 1.30 5.69
C PHE A 89 -21.71 0.29 4.79
N ARG A 90 -22.95 0.61 4.41
CA ARG A 90 -23.98 -0.37 3.95
C ARG A 90 -23.76 -1.07 2.60
N ASN A 91 -22.81 -0.62 1.79
CA ASN A 91 -22.56 -1.20 0.47
C ASN A 91 -21.09 -1.64 0.38
N TYR A 92 -20.74 -2.66 1.16
CA TYR A 92 -19.49 -3.38 0.95
C TYR A 92 -19.70 -4.36 -0.21
N GLU A 93 -19.41 -3.88 -1.42
CA GLU A 93 -19.33 -4.71 -2.61
C GLU A 93 -18.02 -5.50 -2.57
N ARG A 94 -18.06 -6.77 -2.97
CA ARG A 94 -16.87 -7.62 -3.02
C ARG A 94 -15.86 -7.01 -3.99
N GLY A 95 -14.63 -6.78 -3.51
CA GLY A 95 -13.51 -6.34 -4.36
C GLY A 95 -12.78 -7.50 -5.06
N HIS A 96 -13.26 -8.73 -4.92
CA HIS A 96 -12.68 -9.93 -5.52
C HIS A 96 -13.76 -10.97 -5.78
N ILE A 97 -13.68 -11.58 -6.96
CA ILE A 97 -14.55 -12.64 -7.45
C ILE A 97 -13.63 -13.72 -8.00
N ASN A 98 -13.93 -14.99 -7.70
CA ASN A 98 -13.17 -16.12 -8.24
C ASN A 98 -13.59 -16.41 -9.69
N ASP A 99 -12.67 -16.85 -10.54
CA ASP A 99 -12.97 -17.23 -11.93
C ASP A 99 -14.05 -18.32 -12.00
N GLU A 100 -14.05 -19.26 -11.05
CA GLU A 100 -15.11 -20.28 -10.92
C GLU A 100 -16.51 -19.68 -10.71
N GLU A 101 -16.62 -18.58 -9.94
CA GLU A 101 -17.91 -17.90 -9.71
C GLU A 101 -18.43 -17.27 -11.03
N ILE A 102 -17.52 -16.75 -11.86
CA ILE A 102 -17.84 -16.20 -13.18
C ILE A 102 -18.29 -17.32 -14.13
N LYS A 103 -17.54 -18.42 -14.21
CA LYS A 103 -17.89 -19.60 -15.02
C LYS A 103 -19.24 -20.22 -14.62
N ALA A 104 -19.56 -20.21 -13.32
CA ALA A 104 -20.85 -20.65 -12.81
C ALA A 104 -22.01 -19.76 -13.31
N VAL A 105 -21.83 -18.43 -13.35
CA VAL A 105 -22.84 -17.51 -13.91
C VAL A 105 -23.12 -17.82 -15.37
N PHE A 106 -22.08 -17.98 -16.19
CA PHE A 106 -22.27 -18.31 -17.61
C PHE A 106 -22.94 -19.67 -17.83
N THR A 107 -22.58 -20.68 -17.02
CA THR A 107 -23.22 -22.01 -17.06
C THR A 107 -24.70 -21.92 -16.72
N ASN A 108 -25.06 -21.21 -15.64
CA ASN A 108 -26.44 -21.02 -15.22
C ASN A 108 -27.25 -20.28 -16.27
N LEU A 109 -26.71 -19.21 -16.84
CA LEU A 109 -27.35 -18.47 -17.93
C LEU A 109 -27.57 -19.38 -19.14
N HIS A 110 -26.57 -20.17 -19.54
CA HIS A 110 -26.66 -21.09 -20.70
C HIS A 110 -27.79 -22.10 -20.53
N GLN A 111 -27.91 -22.67 -19.33
CA GLN A 111 -28.98 -23.61 -18.98
C GLN A 111 -30.37 -22.96 -18.95
N GLN A 112 -30.47 -21.72 -18.47
CA GLN A 112 -31.74 -20.97 -18.37
C GLN A 112 -32.21 -20.39 -19.70
N SER A 113 -31.30 -20.19 -20.67
CA SER A 113 -31.64 -19.62 -21.96
C SER A 113 -32.52 -20.57 -22.80
N SER A 114 -33.65 -20.07 -23.30
CA SER A 114 -34.57 -20.82 -24.17
C SER A 114 -34.25 -20.65 -25.66
N CYS A 115 -33.10 -20.07 -26.00
CA CYS A 115 -32.71 -19.82 -27.39
C CYS A 115 -32.27 -21.11 -28.09
N ASN A 116 -32.81 -21.36 -29.28
CA ASN A 116 -32.46 -22.50 -30.12
C ASN A 116 -31.01 -22.43 -30.64
N THR A 117 -30.41 -21.24 -30.68
CA THR A 117 -29.08 -20.96 -31.24
C THR A 117 -28.09 -20.54 -30.16
N LYS A 118 -27.88 -21.41 -29.17
CA LYS A 118 -26.91 -21.19 -28.09
C LYS A 118 -25.49 -21.61 -28.52
N PRO A 119 -24.44 -20.87 -28.10
CA PRO A 119 -23.05 -21.25 -28.34
C PRO A 119 -22.71 -22.52 -27.56
N ASP A 120 -21.70 -23.24 -28.01
CA ASP A 120 -21.14 -24.35 -27.25
C ASP A 120 -20.60 -23.87 -25.90
N LEU A 121 -20.96 -24.59 -24.83
CA LEU A 121 -20.65 -24.18 -23.45
C LEU A 121 -19.14 -24.17 -23.20
N ASN A 122 -18.41 -25.18 -23.69
CA ASN A 122 -16.97 -25.25 -23.48
C ASN A 122 -16.25 -24.11 -24.20
N THR A 123 -16.63 -23.86 -25.45
CA THR A 123 -16.11 -22.73 -26.25
C THR A 123 -16.39 -21.38 -25.57
N LEU A 124 -17.58 -21.20 -25.01
CA LEU A 124 -17.95 -19.99 -24.26
C LEU A 124 -17.08 -19.82 -23.01
N LEU A 125 -16.91 -20.87 -22.20
CA LEU A 125 -16.13 -20.81 -20.96
C LEU A 125 -14.64 -20.55 -21.23
N GLU A 126 -14.08 -21.13 -22.30
CA GLU A 126 -12.69 -20.88 -22.71
C GLU A 126 -12.47 -19.42 -23.17
N GLU A 127 -13.44 -18.84 -23.86
CA GLU A 127 -13.38 -17.44 -24.28
C GLU A 127 -13.53 -16.48 -23.09
N VAL A 128 -14.41 -16.79 -22.14
CA VAL A 128 -14.54 -16.05 -20.88
C VAL A 128 -13.22 -16.05 -20.11
N ASP A 129 -12.57 -17.20 -19.97
CA ASP A 129 -11.30 -17.35 -19.27
C ASP A 129 -10.19 -16.54 -19.95
N ARG A 130 -10.05 -16.67 -21.29
CA ARG A 130 -9.07 -15.91 -22.08
C ARG A 130 -9.28 -14.40 -21.98
N PHE A 131 -10.52 -13.91 -21.99
CA PHE A 131 -10.81 -12.48 -21.87
C PHE A 131 -10.61 -11.98 -20.44
N PHE A 132 -11.06 -12.75 -19.45
CA PHE A 132 -10.92 -12.40 -18.04
C PHE A 132 -9.45 -12.29 -17.65
N GLY A 133 -8.60 -13.26 -18.01
CA GLY A 133 -7.15 -13.19 -17.72
C GLY A 133 -6.45 -11.98 -18.35
N ARG A 134 -6.88 -11.56 -19.55
CA ARG A 134 -6.38 -10.33 -20.19
C ARG A 134 -6.78 -9.09 -19.39
N ILE A 135 -8.07 -8.97 -19.07
CA ILE A 135 -8.61 -7.85 -18.33
C ILE A 135 -8.03 -7.77 -16.92
N GLU A 136 -7.87 -8.90 -16.22
CA GLU A 136 -7.24 -8.98 -14.91
C GLU A 136 -5.82 -8.40 -14.95
N THR A 137 -5.02 -8.81 -15.94
CA THR A 137 -3.65 -8.33 -16.11
C THR A 137 -3.60 -6.81 -16.37
N GLU A 138 -4.45 -6.33 -17.28
CA GLU A 138 -4.55 -4.90 -17.61
C GLU A 138 -5.00 -4.07 -16.40
N MET A 139 -6.02 -4.55 -15.68
CA MET A 139 -6.57 -3.88 -14.50
C MET A 139 -5.60 -3.84 -13.34
N SER A 140 -4.90 -4.95 -13.08
CA SER A 140 -3.86 -5.03 -12.04
C SER A 140 -2.73 -4.02 -12.30
N SER A 141 -2.30 -3.91 -13.57
CA SER A 141 -1.29 -2.93 -13.98
C SER A 141 -1.78 -1.48 -13.76
N HIS A 142 -3.00 -1.16 -14.19
CA HIS A 142 -3.60 0.16 -13.99
C HIS A 142 -3.76 0.54 -12.51
N PHE A 143 -4.22 -0.41 -11.69
CA PHE A 143 -4.37 -0.23 -10.24
C PHE A 143 -3.01 0.01 -9.56
N THR A 144 -2.00 -0.79 -9.92
CA THR A 144 -0.64 -0.67 -9.39
C THR A 144 -0.03 0.69 -9.73
N ARG A 145 -0.15 1.13 -10.99
CA ARG A 145 0.37 2.44 -11.43
C ARG A 145 -0.29 3.60 -10.69
N LYS A 146 -1.63 3.58 -10.54
CA LYS A 146 -2.35 4.61 -9.78
C LYS A 146 -1.94 4.60 -8.31
N THR A 147 -1.82 3.43 -7.69
CA THR A 147 -1.44 3.29 -6.28
C THR A 147 -0.04 3.85 -6.02
N HIS A 148 0.94 3.56 -6.90
CA HIS A 148 2.28 4.12 -6.76
C HIS A 148 2.30 5.64 -6.92
N PHE A 149 1.54 6.18 -7.87
CA PHE A 149 1.42 7.63 -8.04
C PHE A 149 0.85 8.29 -6.79
N TRP A 150 -0.26 7.77 -6.25
CA TRP A 150 -0.84 8.28 -5.02
C TRP A 150 0.08 8.10 -3.80
N SER A 151 0.83 7.00 -3.72
CA SER A 151 1.84 6.78 -2.67
C SER A 151 2.91 7.88 -2.68
N PHE A 152 3.40 8.25 -3.87
CA PHE A 152 4.37 9.33 -4.02
C PHE A 152 3.78 10.70 -3.60
N ILE A 153 2.56 11.02 -4.04
CA ILE A 153 1.89 12.28 -3.67
C ILE A 153 1.68 12.36 -2.15
N ILE A 154 1.23 11.28 -1.52
CA ILE A 154 0.99 11.24 -0.08
C ILE A 154 2.30 11.29 0.69
N ALA A 155 3.34 10.57 0.24
CA ALA A 155 4.67 10.68 0.83
C ALA A 155 5.17 12.13 0.80
N GLY A 156 5.02 12.82 -0.33
CA GLY A 156 5.39 14.23 -0.47
C GLY A 156 4.59 15.12 0.48
N PHE A 157 3.28 14.88 0.59
CA PHE A 157 2.42 15.58 1.55
C PHE A 157 2.88 15.39 3.00
N PHE A 158 3.18 14.16 3.44
CA PHE A 158 3.69 13.90 4.79
C PHE A 158 5.08 14.49 5.01
N VAL A 159 5.97 14.44 4.02
CA VAL A 159 7.29 15.06 4.10
C VAL A 159 7.18 16.57 4.28
N LEU A 160 6.25 17.21 3.57
CA LEU A 160 5.92 18.61 3.79
C LEU A 160 5.36 18.82 5.21
N LEU A 161 4.28 18.13 5.59
CA LEU A 161 3.65 18.30 6.92
C LEU A 161 4.62 18.17 8.09
N PHE A 162 5.57 17.24 8.01
CA PHE A 162 6.52 16.95 9.08
C PHE A 162 7.89 17.63 8.86
N GLN A 163 8.06 18.39 7.78
CA GLN A 163 9.32 19.04 7.39
C GLN A 163 10.51 18.05 7.40
N LEU A 164 10.29 16.88 6.80
CA LEU A 164 11.26 15.79 6.84
C LEU A 164 12.35 15.97 5.80
N ASP A 165 13.53 16.35 6.28
CA ASP A 165 14.75 16.38 5.49
C ASP A 165 15.67 15.20 5.85
N THR A 166 16.07 14.43 4.84
CA THR A 166 16.95 13.26 5.01
C THR A 166 18.27 13.60 5.69
N PHE A 167 18.92 14.70 5.31
CA PHE A 167 20.19 15.14 5.86
C PHE A 167 20.04 15.61 7.30
N SER A 168 18.95 16.31 7.63
CA SER A 168 18.63 16.73 8.99
C SER A 168 18.40 15.52 9.90
N VAL A 169 17.62 14.53 9.45
CA VAL A 169 17.39 13.27 10.17
C VAL A 169 18.71 12.53 10.39
N LEU A 170 19.52 12.38 9.33
CA LEU A 170 20.80 11.68 9.41
C LEU A 170 21.76 12.39 10.38
N ASN A 171 21.82 13.71 10.32
CA ASN A 171 22.65 14.52 11.21
C ASN A 171 22.20 14.38 12.68
N LYS A 172 20.89 14.44 12.95
CA LYS A 172 20.32 14.27 14.29
C LYS A 172 20.62 12.89 14.89
N VAL A 173 20.50 11.83 14.08
CA VAL A 173 20.82 10.45 14.49
C VAL A 173 22.32 10.25 14.71
N SER A 174 23.16 10.89 13.89
CA SER A 174 24.61 10.81 14.02
C SER A 174 25.11 11.47 15.31
N GLN A 175 24.63 12.68 15.60
CA GLN A 175 25.12 13.50 16.71
C GLN A 175 24.56 13.08 18.08
N ASN A 176 23.30 12.63 18.17
CA ASN A 176 22.66 12.30 19.44
C ASN A 176 22.67 10.79 19.71
N LYS A 177 23.60 10.34 20.58
CA LYS A 177 23.74 8.93 20.97
C LYS A 177 22.49 8.37 21.67
N VAL A 178 21.89 9.12 22.59
CA VAL A 178 20.71 8.66 23.35
C VAL A 178 19.53 8.42 22.40
N TYR A 179 19.30 9.36 21.48
CA TYR A 179 18.26 9.24 20.47
C TYR A 179 18.51 8.04 19.54
N ARG A 180 19.75 7.87 19.05
CA ARG A 180 20.14 6.73 18.21
C ARG A 180 19.92 5.39 18.91
N ASP A 181 20.37 5.25 20.16
CA ASP A 181 20.28 3.98 20.88
C ASP A 181 18.81 3.60 21.12
N SER A 182 17.93 4.57 21.35
CA SER A 182 16.48 4.34 21.43
C SER A 182 15.89 3.77 20.12
N LEU A 183 16.29 4.31 18.97
CA LEU A 183 15.85 3.86 17.64
C LEU A 183 16.37 2.45 17.30
N VAL A 184 17.62 2.16 17.64
CA VAL A 184 18.23 0.83 17.45
C VAL A 184 17.51 -0.22 18.30
N ASN A 185 17.19 0.09 19.56
CA ASN A 185 16.46 -0.83 20.43
C ASN A 185 15.06 -1.15 19.91
N GLN A 186 14.35 -0.15 19.38
CA GLN A 186 13.04 -0.35 18.77
C GLN A 186 13.13 -1.17 17.47
N ALA A 187 14.12 -0.89 16.63
CA ALA A 187 14.38 -1.68 15.42
C ALA A 187 14.65 -3.17 15.75
N GLN A 188 15.38 -3.45 16.83
CA GLN A 188 15.62 -4.82 17.30
C GLN A 188 14.32 -5.49 17.73
N GLN A 189 13.45 -4.78 18.47
CA GLN A 189 12.15 -5.30 18.90
C GLN A 189 11.23 -5.62 17.71
N GLN A 190 11.25 -4.80 16.66
CA GLN A 190 10.48 -5.01 15.43
C GLN A 190 10.92 -6.27 14.66
N ILE A 191 12.21 -6.60 14.66
CA ILE A 191 12.70 -7.82 13.99
C ILE A 191 12.36 -9.09 14.78
N VAL A 192 12.54 -9.06 16.10
CA VAL A 192 12.37 -10.27 16.94
C VAL A 192 10.90 -10.74 16.96
N LYS A 193 9.96 -9.80 16.98
CA LYS A 193 8.52 -10.11 17.05
C LYS A 193 7.88 -10.42 15.68
N SER A 194 8.39 -9.85 14.59
CA SER A 194 7.95 -10.16 13.23
C SER A 194 8.13 -11.65 12.84
N ASN A 195 9.09 -12.36 13.46
CA ASN A 195 9.40 -13.75 13.12
C ASN A 195 8.40 -14.79 13.69
N SER A 196 7.52 -14.43 14.62
CA SER A 196 6.60 -15.38 15.26
C SER A 196 5.12 -15.23 14.87
N GLN A 197 4.74 -14.14 14.20
CA GLN A 197 3.32 -13.86 13.88
C GLN A 197 2.98 -13.72 12.40
N CYS A 198 3.96 -13.59 11.48
CA CYS A 198 3.69 -13.36 10.06
C CYS A 198 4.13 -14.53 9.13
N SER A 199 4.33 -15.76 9.63
CA SER A 199 4.95 -16.88 8.86
C SER A 199 4.06 -17.52 7.79
N ASP A 200 2.74 -17.35 7.85
CA ASP A 200 1.79 -18.05 6.96
C ASP A 200 1.18 -17.16 5.85
N LEU A 201 1.88 -16.09 5.46
CA LEU A 201 1.35 -15.07 4.54
C LEU A 201 1.95 -15.20 3.14
N ILE A 202 1.15 -15.73 2.21
CA ILE A 202 1.53 -16.01 0.81
C ILE A 202 1.45 -14.75 -0.09
N GLN A 203 0.80 -13.66 0.35
CA GLN A 203 0.64 -12.43 -0.42
C GLN A 203 1.29 -11.18 0.21
N PHE A 204 1.88 -10.34 -0.65
CA PHE A 204 2.53 -9.07 -0.30
C PHE A 204 1.60 -8.09 0.45
N THR A 205 0.28 -8.17 0.22
CA THR A 205 -0.74 -7.38 0.91
C THR A 205 -0.83 -7.69 2.40
N ASP A 206 -0.53 -8.92 2.79
CA ASP A 206 -0.73 -9.39 4.16
C ASP A 206 0.50 -9.11 5.05
N ILE A 207 1.70 -9.13 4.46
CA ILE A 207 2.91 -8.68 5.16
C ILE A 207 2.75 -7.22 5.59
N GLN A 208 2.15 -6.40 4.73
CA GLN A 208 1.93 -4.99 5.00
C GLN A 208 0.92 -4.76 6.14
N SER A 209 -0.19 -5.50 6.17
CA SER A 209 -1.19 -5.41 7.26
C SER A 209 -0.66 -5.96 8.60
N CYS A 210 0.19 -6.99 8.57
CA CYS A 210 0.91 -7.51 9.74
C CYS A 210 1.80 -6.41 10.35
N LEU A 211 2.63 -5.76 9.53
CA LEU A 211 3.52 -4.66 9.96
C LEU A 211 2.76 -3.46 10.53
N MET A 212 1.56 -3.17 10.02
CA MET A 212 0.71 -2.08 10.52
C MET A 212 0.11 -2.37 11.90
N SER A 213 -0.20 -3.64 12.20
CA SER A 213 -0.79 -4.06 13.47
C SER A 213 0.20 -3.96 14.65
N GLU A 214 1.49 -4.03 14.35
CA GLU A 214 2.55 -4.15 15.33
C GLU A 214 3.09 -2.79 15.83
N GLN A 215 2.81 -1.72 15.09
CA GLN A 215 3.33 -0.38 15.37
C GLN A 215 2.54 0.41 16.44
N ARG A 216 1.61 -0.23 17.16
CA ARG A 216 0.72 0.37 18.16
C ARG A 216 1.43 1.11 19.31
N ASN A 217 2.73 0.85 19.50
CA ASN A 217 3.55 1.46 20.54
C ASN A 217 4.52 2.54 20.03
N ALA A 218 4.48 2.90 18.74
CA ALA A 218 5.25 4.01 18.22
C ALA A 218 4.61 5.33 18.63
N ALA A 219 4.87 5.76 19.87
CA ALA A 219 4.80 7.17 20.19
C ALA A 219 5.66 7.90 19.16
N LEU A 220 5.02 8.70 18.30
CA LEU A 220 5.63 9.54 17.27
C LEU A 220 6.97 10.09 17.80
N TYR A 221 8.09 9.71 17.17
CA TYR A 221 9.48 9.92 17.64
C TYR A 221 9.86 11.40 17.90
N GLY A 222 9.21 12.07 18.85
CA GLY A 222 9.37 13.51 19.10
C GLY A 222 9.17 14.38 17.85
N PHE A 223 8.52 13.87 16.81
CA PHE A 223 8.20 14.63 15.60
C PHE A 223 6.85 15.31 15.82
N THR A 224 6.89 16.63 15.91
CA THR A 224 5.70 17.47 15.97
C THR A 224 5.25 17.82 14.55
N ILE A 225 3.95 18.06 14.38
CA ILE A 225 3.39 18.55 13.12
C ILE A 225 3.80 20.03 13.01
N LEU A 226 4.44 20.42 11.90
CA LEU A 226 5.03 21.75 11.71
C LEU A 226 5.88 22.23 12.93
N PRO A 227 7.03 21.60 13.22
CA PRO A 227 7.84 21.91 14.41
C PRO A 227 8.31 23.36 14.48
N GLU A 228 8.60 23.99 13.34
CA GLU A 228 9.20 25.33 13.24
C GLU A 228 8.33 26.32 12.43
N GLY A 229 7.05 26.00 12.19
CA GLY A 229 6.12 26.85 11.44
C GLY A 229 6.49 27.08 9.97
N GLU A 230 5.84 28.06 9.31
CA GLU A 230 6.11 28.42 7.90
C GLU A 230 7.54 28.98 7.68
N SER A 231 8.13 29.57 8.72
CA SER A 231 9.49 30.14 8.72
C SER A 231 10.60 29.13 8.47
N HIS A 232 10.31 27.83 8.55
CA HIS A 232 11.30 26.78 8.26
C HIS A 232 11.37 26.41 6.77
N PHE A 233 10.25 26.51 6.04
CA PHE A 233 10.22 26.35 4.58
C PHE A 233 10.82 27.56 3.88
N TYR A 234 10.59 28.73 4.49
CA TYR A 234 11.06 30.02 4.04
C TYR A 234 11.70 30.73 5.23
N LYS A 235 13.01 30.55 5.46
CA LYS A 235 13.76 31.45 6.36
C LYS A 235 13.91 32.81 5.70
N ILE A 236 12.80 33.50 5.47
CA ILE A 236 12.75 34.88 5.01
C ILE A 236 12.58 35.71 6.29
N GLY A 237 13.68 36.29 6.78
CA GLY A 237 13.59 37.34 7.79
C GLY A 237 14.39 37.21 9.08
N GLU A 238 15.48 36.44 9.13
CA GLU A 238 16.50 36.68 10.16
C GLU A 238 17.81 37.14 9.51
N THR A 239 18.02 38.45 9.60
CA THR A 239 19.30 39.13 9.37
C THR A 239 20.37 38.49 10.26
N HIS A 240 21.29 37.73 9.67
CA HIS A 240 22.75 37.95 9.76
C HIS A 240 23.48 36.86 8.95
N ASN A 241 24.32 37.33 8.02
CA ASN A 241 25.38 36.62 7.29
C ASN A 241 24.97 35.46 6.35
N HIS A 242 24.68 35.83 5.10
CA HIS A 242 25.01 35.08 3.87
C HIS A 242 24.81 33.55 3.93
N LYS A 243 23.67 33.07 4.44
CA LYS A 243 23.29 31.67 4.25
C LYS A 243 22.98 31.45 2.78
N SER A 244 23.98 30.89 2.12
CA SER A 244 24.08 30.67 0.70
C SER A 244 22.86 29.91 0.15
N ILE A 245 22.46 30.25 -1.07
CA ILE A 245 21.50 29.51 -1.93
C ILE A 245 21.71 27.99 -1.82
N TRP A 246 22.95 27.54 -1.60
CA TRP A 246 23.32 26.14 -1.34
C TRP A 246 22.58 25.46 -0.17
N GLN A 247 22.30 26.17 0.93
CA GLN A 247 21.59 25.59 2.07
C GLN A 247 20.10 25.41 1.80
N LEU A 248 19.47 26.37 1.11
CA LEU A 248 18.10 26.22 0.61
C LEU A 248 18.01 25.05 -0.37
N LEU A 249 18.96 24.95 -1.30
CA LEU A 249 19.01 23.84 -2.26
C LEU A 249 19.18 22.49 -1.56
N SER A 250 20.06 22.39 -0.55
CA SER A 250 20.26 21.17 0.23
C SER A 250 18.99 20.73 0.96
N PHE A 251 18.20 21.68 1.46
CA PHE A 251 16.95 21.38 2.17
C PHE A 251 15.88 20.82 1.24
N TRP A 252 15.65 21.47 0.10
CA TRP A 252 14.72 20.99 -0.92
C TRP A 252 15.15 19.63 -1.49
N MET A 253 16.46 19.43 -1.69
CA MET A 253 17.00 18.12 -2.07
C MET A 253 16.77 17.06 -1.00
N GLY A 254 16.97 17.39 0.29
CA GLY A 254 16.72 16.48 1.39
C GLY A 254 15.26 16.03 1.49
N MET A 255 14.32 16.94 1.24
CA MET A 255 12.88 16.68 1.18
C MET A 255 12.49 15.80 -0.02
N ILE A 256 13.07 16.06 -1.20
CA ILE A 256 12.86 15.22 -2.39
C ILE A 256 13.37 13.80 -2.13
N ILE A 257 14.58 13.67 -1.56
CA ILE A 257 15.15 12.37 -1.20
C ILE A 257 14.28 11.67 -0.15
N SER A 258 13.80 12.38 0.87
CA SER A 258 12.89 11.84 1.88
C SER A 258 11.59 11.33 1.26
N THR A 259 11.02 12.07 0.30
CA THR A 259 9.82 11.66 -0.42
C THR A 259 10.05 10.36 -1.19
N ILE A 260 11.16 10.28 -1.94
CA ILE A 260 11.54 9.06 -2.66
C ILE A 260 11.70 7.90 -1.67
N PHE A 261 12.43 8.12 -0.58
CA PHE A 261 12.72 7.10 0.43
C PHE A 261 11.44 6.57 1.09
N ILE A 262 10.52 7.44 1.49
CA ILE A 262 9.24 7.04 2.09
C ILE A 262 8.34 6.35 1.06
N SER A 263 8.37 6.78 -0.20
CA SER A 263 7.57 6.17 -1.28
C SER A 263 7.99 4.74 -1.63
N LEU A 264 9.22 4.31 -1.27
CA LEU A 264 9.67 2.91 -1.40
C LEU A 264 8.85 1.95 -0.53
N GLY A 265 8.15 2.48 0.48
CA GLY A 265 7.25 1.73 1.33
C GLY A 265 7.96 0.97 2.46
N ALA A 266 7.17 0.51 3.41
CA ALA A 266 7.66 -0.18 4.60
C ALA A 266 8.45 -1.48 4.32
N PRO A 267 8.07 -2.33 3.33
CA PRO A 267 8.74 -3.61 3.11
C PRO A 267 10.21 -3.42 2.73
N PHE A 268 10.54 -2.37 1.98
CA PHE A 268 11.91 -2.03 1.64
C PHE A 268 12.75 -1.76 2.88
N TRP A 269 12.32 -0.83 3.73
CA TRP A 269 13.06 -0.42 4.92
C TRP A 269 13.15 -1.53 5.97
N PHE A 270 12.11 -2.33 6.11
CA PHE A 270 12.12 -3.49 7.02
C PHE A 270 13.23 -4.47 6.64
N ASN A 271 13.31 -4.82 5.36
CA ASN A 271 14.38 -5.69 4.85
C ASN A 271 15.77 -5.09 5.08
N ARG A 272 15.93 -3.77 4.91
CA ARG A 272 17.21 -3.09 5.18
C ARG A 272 17.58 -3.13 6.66
N ILE A 273 16.64 -2.83 7.57
CA ILE A 273 16.85 -2.91 9.02
C ILE A 273 17.26 -4.32 9.43
N LYS A 274 16.54 -5.35 8.95
CA LYS A 274 16.84 -6.76 9.20
C LYS A 274 18.27 -7.11 8.82
N THR A 275 18.69 -6.77 7.60
CA THR A 275 20.06 -7.05 7.13
C THR A 275 21.11 -6.32 7.96
N LEU A 276 20.90 -5.04 8.27
CA LEU A 276 21.85 -4.24 9.05
C LEU A 276 21.99 -4.73 10.49
N VAL A 277 20.89 -5.12 11.13
CA VAL A 277 20.90 -5.70 12.48
C VAL A 277 21.59 -7.06 12.49
N GLN A 278 21.27 -7.94 11.54
CA GLN A 278 21.94 -9.24 11.42
C GLN A 278 23.45 -9.08 11.18
N LEU A 279 23.84 -8.10 10.37
CA LEU A 279 25.24 -7.76 10.14
C LEU A 279 25.89 -7.24 11.44
N LYS A 280 25.20 -6.40 12.21
CA LYS A 280 25.67 -5.86 13.49
C LYS A 280 25.93 -6.97 14.49
N ASP A 281 25.00 -7.90 14.62
CA ASP A 281 25.09 -9.02 15.55
C ASP A 281 26.20 -10.01 15.16
N LYS A 282 26.42 -10.25 13.86
CA LYS A 282 27.53 -11.08 13.37
C LYS A 282 28.88 -10.44 13.66
N LEU A 283 29.01 -9.14 13.39
CA LEU A 283 30.26 -8.40 13.59
C LEU A 283 30.58 -8.22 15.08
N SER A 284 29.60 -7.92 15.92
CA SER A 284 29.82 -7.81 17.37
C SER A 284 30.33 -9.12 17.97
N LYS A 285 29.82 -10.27 17.51
CA LYS A 285 30.31 -11.59 17.92
C LYS A 285 31.73 -11.87 17.42
N ALA A 286 32.05 -11.45 16.21
CA ALA A 286 33.38 -11.65 15.62
C ALA A 286 34.46 -10.77 16.28
N THR A 287 34.11 -9.56 16.74
CA THR A 287 35.06 -8.65 17.42
C THR A 287 35.34 -9.06 18.88
N VAL A 288 34.50 -9.90 19.48
CA VAL A 288 34.68 -10.40 20.86
C VAL A 288 35.56 -11.67 20.91
N LYS A 289 35.92 -12.23 19.75
CA LYS A 289 36.77 -13.41 19.62
C LYS A 289 38.17 -13.02 19.18
#